data_AF-A0A833DB19-F1
#
_entry.id   AF-A0A833DB19-F1
#
_cell.length_a   1.000
_cell.length_b   1.000
_cell.length_c   1.000
_cell.angle_alpha   90.00
_cell.angle_beta   90.00
_cell.angle_gamma   90.00
#
_symmetry.space_group_name_H-M   'P 1'
#
loop_
_entity.id
_entity.type
_entity.pdbx_description
1 polymer ?
#
loop_
_entity_poly.entity_id
_entity_poly.type
_entity_poly.pdbx_seq_one_letter_code
_entity_poly.pdbx_strand_id
1 'polypeptide(L)'
;MTVWDQPKENSLAALLHGMQFADGIEFDLRLSSDGEFVVYHNELVPGEGRKFERSIERMSTSEIRSLGTVTFDELLSQGVLTDVWQAGGKTANIEFKVPHPAAQIDDVDAHLSAMMGLLEESLDQFDLPDRSALVYSFSPRIGPVA
;
A
#
# COMPACT_ATOMS: atom_id res chain seq x y z
N MET A 1 -10.39 32.84 1.54
CA MET A 1 -10.45 31.38 1.37
C MET A 1 -9.07 30.95 0.89
N THR A 2 -8.37 30.11 1.64
CA THR A 2 -7.14 29.49 1.16
C THR A 2 -7.51 28.50 0.06
N VAL A 3 -6.79 28.55 -1.06
CA VAL A 3 -6.95 27.58 -2.15
C VAL A 3 -6.47 26.22 -1.62
N TRP A 4 -7.30 25.19 -1.72
CA TRP A 4 -6.90 23.83 -1.36
C TRP A 4 -5.82 23.35 -2.34
N ASP A 5 -4.72 22.85 -1.79
CA ASP A 5 -3.60 22.27 -2.53
C ASP A 5 -3.69 20.75 -2.43
N GLN A 6 -3.82 20.08 -3.57
CA GLN A 6 -4.02 18.63 -3.61
C GLN A 6 -2.72 17.93 -3.17
N PRO A 7 -2.75 17.09 -2.12
CA PRO A 7 -1.56 16.34 -1.74
C PRO A 7 -1.16 15.32 -2.81
N LYS A 8 0.12 14.93 -2.81
CA LYS A 8 0.65 13.90 -3.70
C LYS A 8 -0.13 12.59 -3.53
N GLU A 9 -0.40 11.89 -4.63
CA GLU A 9 -0.94 10.54 -4.65
C GLU A 9 -0.21 9.61 -3.67
N ASN A 10 -0.97 8.72 -2.99
CA ASN A 10 -0.46 7.74 -2.02
C ASN A 10 0.38 8.32 -0.87
N SER A 11 0.37 9.64 -0.69
CA SER A 11 0.98 10.26 0.48
C SER A 11 0.07 10.14 1.69
N LEU A 12 0.68 10.15 2.88
CA LEU A 12 -0.07 10.18 4.13
C LEU A 12 -1.12 11.30 4.15
N ALA A 13 -0.76 12.50 3.70
CA ALA A 13 -1.67 13.65 3.66
C ALA A 13 -2.89 13.42 2.73
N ALA A 14 -2.69 12.78 1.57
CA ALA A 14 -3.79 12.45 0.66
C ALA A 14 -4.74 11.43 1.29
N LEU A 15 -4.20 10.36 1.89
CA LEU A 15 -5.01 9.27 2.45
C LEU A 15 -5.75 9.70 3.71
N LEU A 16 -5.11 10.48 4.58
CA LEU A 16 -5.77 11.09 5.74
C LEU A 16 -6.92 12.02 5.32
N HIS A 17 -6.68 12.85 4.29
CA HIS A 17 -7.72 13.72 3.77
C HIS A 17 -8.87 12.91 3.16
N GLY A 18 -8.57 11.89 2.35
CA GLY A 18 -9.59 11.02 1.76
C GLY A 18 -10.46 10.34 2.81
N MET A 19 -9.85 9.75 3.85
CA MET A 19 -10.61 9.09 4.92
C MET A 19 -11.52 10.05 5.69
N GLN A 20 -11.12 11.31 5.86
CA GLN A 20 -11.94 12.31 6.55
C GLN A 20 -13.10 12.80 5.68
N PHE A 21 -12.88 13.03 4.38
CA PHE A 21 -13.78 13.80 3.53
C PHE A 21 -14.49 13.01 2.42
N ALA A 22 -14.06 11.78 2.13
CA ALA A 22 -14.69 10.87 1.16
C ALA A 22 -15.28 9.63 1.83
N ASP A 23 -16.01 8.80 1.08
CA ASP A 23 -16.58 7.53 1.57
C ASP A 23 -15.50 6.44 1.78
N GLY A 24 -14.27 6.71 1.35
CA GLY A 24 -13.17 5.77 1.45
C GLY A 24 -11.91 6.29 0.78
N ILE A 25 -10.89 5.46 0.80
CA ILE A 25 -9.61 5.70 0.11
C ILE A 25 -9.26 4.50 -0.76
N GLU A 26 -8.46 4.76 -1.78
CA GLU A 26 -7.76 3.74 -2.54
C GLU A 26 -6.26 3.99 -2.40
N PHE A 27 -5.48 2.92 -2.30
CA PHE A 27 -4.03 3.00 -2.30
C PHE A 27 -3.38 1.68 -2.73
N ASP A 28 -2.15 1.80 -3.22
CA ASP A 28 -1.37 0.69 -3.74
C ASP A 28 -0.34 0.20 -2.73
N LEU A 29 -0.25 -1.12 -2.56
CA LEU A 29 0.77 -1.76 -1.75
C LEU A 29 1.79 -2.53 -2.60
N ARG A 30 3.05 -2.38 -2.20
CA ARG A 30 4.21 -3.16 -2.62
C ARG A 30 5.01 -3.58 -1.40
N LEU A 31 5.80 -4.65 -1.51
CA LEU A 31 6.74 -5.07 -0.47
C LEU A 31 8.13 -4.52 -0.75
N SER A 32 8.79 -3.99 0.28
CA SER A 32 10.23 -3.69 0.25
C SER A 32 11.06 -4.99 0.29
N SER A 33 12.38 -4.86 0.13
CA SER A 33 13.29 -6.01 0.34
C SER A 33 13.33 -6.52 1.78
N ASP A 34 12.86 -5.71 2.73
CA ASP A 34 12.80 -6.06 4.15
C ASP A 34 11.48 -6.79 4.51
N GLY A 35 10.58 -6.97 3.52
CA GLY A 35 9.29 -7.62 3.72
C GLY A 35 8.23 -6.71 4.35
N GLU A 36 8.43 -5.39 4.33
CA GLU A 36 7.46 -4.43 4.86
C GLU A 36 6.65 -3.78 3.73
N PHE A 37 5.39 -3.49 4.00
CA PHE A 37 4.54 -2.79 3.04
C PHE A 37 4.90 -1.32 2.92
N VAL A 38 4.99 -0.86 1.67
CA VAL A 38 5.11 0.55 1.30
C VAL A 38 3.94 0.94 0.40
N VAL A 39 3.45 2.17 0.59
CA VAL A 39 2.32 2.69 -0.19
C VAL A 39 2.83 3.35 -1.46
N TYR A 40 2.85 2.62 -2.57
CA TYR A 40 3.50 3.07 -3.80
C TYR A 40 2.93 2.43 -5.08
N HIS A 41 2.47 3.29 -5.99
CA HIS A 41 1.82 2.87 -7.24
C HIS A 41 2.78 2.22 -8.25
N ASN A 42 3.88 2.92 -8.58
CA ASN A 42 4.68 2.59 -9.75
C ASN A 42 5.62 1.40 -9.54
N GLU A 43 5.92 0.71 -10.63
CA GLU A 43 6.81 -0.45 -10.68
C GLU A 43 8.29 -0.13 -10.42
N LEU A 44 8.68 1.13 -10.61
CA LEU A 44 10.05 1.61 -10.45
C LEU A 44 10.06 2.99 -9.79
N VAL A 45 11.04 3.21 -8.94
CA VAL A 45 11.41 4.56 -8.49
C VAL A 45 12.00 5.34 -9.69
N PRO A 46 11.60 6.61 -9.91
CA PRO A 46 12.20 7.45 -10.95
C PRO A 46 13.71 7.65 -10.72
N GLY A 47 14.49 7.64 -11.79
CA GLY A 47 15.93 7.89 -11.71
C GLY A 47 16.74 7.15 -12.77
N GLU A 48 18.05 7.39 -12.73
CA GLU A 48 19.03 6.67 -13.55
C GLU A 48 19.45 5.35 -12.89
N GLY A 49 20.13 4.47 -13.63
CA GLY A 49 20.56 3.16 -13.13
C GLY A 49 19.68 1.99 -13.55
N ARG A 50 20.03 0.79 -13.08
CA ARG A 50 19.39 -0.45 -13.55
C ARG A 50 17.98 -0.56 -12.98
N LYS A 51 17.05 -1.09 -13.77
CA LYS A 51 15.67 -1.33 -13.31
C LYS A 51 15.63 -2.19 -12.04
N PHE A 52 16.53 -3.17 -11.91
CA PHE A 52 16.66 -4.02 -10.73
C PHE A 52 16.84 -3.20 -9.44
N GLU A 53 17.73 -2.20 -9.44
CA GLU A 53 18.04 -1.37 -8.26
C GLU A 53 16.92 -0.37 -7.94
N ARG A 54 16.07 -0.06 -8.92
CA ARG A 54 14.95 0.87 -8.78
C ARG A 54 13.61 0.19 -8.52
N SER A 55 13.57 -1.15 -8.49
CA SER A 55 12.37 -1.90 -8.13
C SER A 55 12.17 -1.84 -6.62
N ILE A 56 10.95 -1.55 -6.19
CA ILE A 56 10.59 -1.44 -4.76
C ILE A 56 10.96 -2.71 -4.00
N GLU A 57 10.75 -3.88 -4.62
CA GLU A 57 11.01 -5.20 -4.04
C GLU A 57 12.51 -5.51 -3.90
N ARG A 58 13.39 -4.59 -4.32
CA ARG A 58 14.85 -4.67 -4.21
C ARG A 58 15.47 -3.55 -3.37
N MET A 59 14.65 -2.64 -2.84
CA MET A 59 15.10 -1.54 -1.99
C MET A 59 14.68 -1.81 -0.54
N SER A 60 15.54 -1.44 0.42
CA SER A 60 15.18 -1.50 1.84
C SER A 60 14.06 -0.50 2.14
N THR A 61 13.28 -0.76 3.18
CA THR A 61 12.21 0.16 3.61
C THR A 61 12.80 1.52 3.96
N SER A 62 13.99 1.54 4.57
CA SER A 62 14.68 2.79 4.93
C SER A 62 15.01 3.66 3.72
N GLU A 63 15.47 3.05 2.61
CA GLU A 63 15.75 3.76 1.36
C GLU A 63 14.46 4.28 0.75
N ILE A 64 13.41 3.47 0.70
CA ILE A 64 12.10 3.86 0.16
C ILE A 64 11.50 5.04 0.95
N ARG A 65 11.58 5.00 2.28
CA ARG A 65 11.13 6.09 3.16
C ARG A 65 11.91 7.38 2.94
N SER A 66 13.21 7.29 2.67
CA SER A 66 14.03 8.47 2.36
C SER A 66 13.59 9.21 1.10
N LEU A 67 12.84 8.55 0.21
CA LEU A 67 12.22 9.13 -0.99
C LEU A 67 10.86 9.78 -0.72
N GLY A 68 10.40 9.78 0.54
CA GLY A 68 9.11 10.32 0.96
C GLY A 68 7.92 9.40 0.69
N THR A 69 8.18 8.10 0.50
CA THR A 69 7.14 7.07 0.46
C THR A 69 6.79 6.64 1.88
N VAL A 70 5.50 6.53 2.19
CA VAL A 70 5.01 6.13 3.51
C VAL A 70 4.90 4.61 3.59
N THR A 71 5.18 4.02 4.76
CA THR A 71 4.91 2.61 5.01
C THR A 71 3.45 2.38 5.37
N PHE A 72 2.97 1.16 5.21
CA PHE A 72 1.62 0.82 5.64
C PHE A 72 1.45 0.89 7.16
N ASP A 73 2.47 0.51 7.92
CA ASP A 73 2.49 0.68 9.38
C ASP A 73 2.37 2.16 9.80
N GLU A 74 3.10 3.06 9.12
CA GLU A 74 2.96 4.51 9.33
C GLU A 74 1.54 5.00 9.05
N LEU A 75 0.87 4.45 8.04
CA LEU A 75 -0.53 4.76 7.73
C LEU A 75 -1.49 4.23 8.81
N LEU A 76 -1.34 2.97 9.22
CA LEU A 76 -2.18 2.33 10.25
C LEU A 76 -1.97 2.93 11.65
N SER A 77 -0.79 3.49 11.92
CA SER A 77 -0.52 4.22 13.17
C SER A 77 -1.32 5.53 13.30
N GLN A 78 -1.95 6.00 12.22
CA GLN A 78 -2.77 7.20 12.26
C GLN A 78 -4.16 6.91 12.83
N GLY A 79 -4.36 7.14 14.13
CA GLY A 79 -5.66 6.98 14.80
C GLY A 79 -6.80 7.69 14.07
N VAL A 80 -6.56 8.89 13.53
CA VAL A 80 -7.59 9.63 12.78
C VAL A 80 -8.10 8.89 11.52
N LEU A 81 -7.30 7.98 10.96
CA LEU A 81 -7.67 7.10 9.86
C LEU A 81 -8.32 5.81 10.37
N THR A 82 -7.69 5.13 11.32
CA THR A 82 -8.16 3.83 11.80
C THR A 82 -9.43 3.94 12.63
N ASP A 83 -9.66 5.04 13.35
CA ASP A 83 -10.89 5.30 14.11
C ASP A 83 -12.11 5.41 13.18
N VAL A 84 -12.01 6.19 12.09
CA VAL A 84 -13.13 6.38 11.15
C VAL A 84 -13.38 5.15 10.29
N TRP A 85 -12.34 4.36 10.03
CA TRP A 85 -12.46 3.09 9.32
C TRP A 85 -13.19 2.05 10.17
N GLN A 86 -12.77 1.87 11.44
CA GLN A 86 -13.42 0.96 12.39
C GLN A 86 -14.87 1.37 12.70
N ALA A 87 -15.20 2.67 12.66
CA ALA A 87 -16.54 3.16 12.96
C ALA A 87 -17.65 2.76 11.93
N GLY A 88 -17.32 2.09 10.82
CA GLY A 88 -18.34 1.52 9.91
C GLY A 88 -18.82 2.43 8.78
N GLY A 89 -18.22 3.60 8.60
CA GLY A 89 -18.63 4.58 7.58
C GLY A 89 -17.67 4.78 6.41
N LYS A 90 -16.53 4.07 6.40
CA LYS A 90 -15.46 4.25 5.41
C LYS A 90 -14.99 2.92 4.84
N THR A 91 -14.48 2.94 3.62
CA THR A 91 -13.87 1.78 2.95
C THR A 91 -12.43 2.07 2.53
N ALA A 92 -11.53 1.10 2.66
CA ALA A 92 -10.23 1.12 2.02
C ALA A 92 -10.18 0.11 0.87
N ASN A 93 -9.88 0.60 -0.32
CA ASN A 93 -9.58 -0.21 -1.49
C ASN A 93 -8.06 -0.36 -1.58
N ILE A 94 -7.56 -1.59 -1.47
CA ILE A 94 -6.15 -1.90 -1.34
C ILE A 94 -5.73 -2.64 -2.61
N GLU A 95 -4.95 -1.99 -3.46
CA GLU A 95 -4.41 -2.64 -4.65
C GLU A 95 -3.06 -3.30 -4.34
N PHE A 96 -2.96 -4.62 -4.51
CA PHE A 96 -1.66 -5.28 -4.56
C PHE A 96 -1.05 -5.12 -5.95
N LYS A 97 0.11 -4.46 -5.98
CA LYS A 97 0.91 -4.38 -7.20
C LYS A 97 1.82 -5.59 -7.33
N VAL A 98 1.85 -6.18 -8.52
CA VAL A 98 2.81 -7.24 -8.85
C VAL A 98 4.22 -6.64 -8.99
N PRO A 99 5.27 -7.34 -8.53
CA PRO A 99 6.65 -6.95 -8.77
C PRO A 99 6.96 -6.79 -10.26
N HIS A 100 7.76 -5.79 -10.60
CA HIS A 100 8.26 -5.63 -11.97
C HIS A 100 9.16 -6.85 -12.34
N PRO A 101 9.14 -7.39 -13.57
CA PRO A 101 9.98 -8.53 -13.94
C PRO A 101 11.49 -8.34 -13.73
N ALA A 102 11.97 -7.09 -13.85
CA ALA A 102 13.36 -6.74 -13.54
C ALA A 102 13.72 -6.87 -12.06
N ALA A 103 12.74 -6.94 -11.16
CA ALA A 103 12.97 -7.33 -9.78
C ALA A 103 13.36 -8.80 -9.68
N GLN A 104 13.20 -9.65 -10.71
CA GLN A 104 13.66 -11.05 -10.69
C GLN A 104 13.15 -11.83 -9.46
N ILE A 105 11.87 -11.68 -9.14
CA ILE A 105 11.19 -12.51 -8.15
C ILE A 105 10.81 -13.82 -8.84
N ASP A 106 11.37 -14.94 -8.38
CA ASP A 106 11.23 -16.24 -9.04
C ASP A 106 9.82 -16.83 -8.88
N ASP A 107 9.24 -16.71 -7.69
CA ASP A 107 7.89 -17.19 -7.38
C ASP A 107 6.98 -16.02 -7.03
N VAL A 108 6.33 -15.47 -8.07
CA VAL A 108 5.40 -14.36 -7.95
C VAL A 108 4.12 -14.77 -7.19
N ASP A 109 3.70 -16.03 -7.28
CA ASP A 109 2.48 -16.50 -6.63
C ASP A 109 2.71 -16.58 -5.11
N ALA A 110 3.85 -17.14 -4.69
CA ALA A 110 4.26 -17.13 -3.29
C ALA A 110 4.45 -15.70 -2.74
N HIS A 111 4.96 -14.78 -3.56
CA HIS A 111 5.08 -13.37 -3.18
C HIS A 111 3.71 -12.73 -2.91
N LEU A 112 2.72 -12.95 -3.78
CA LEU A 112 1.36 -12.44 -3.57
C LEU A 112 0.66 -13.11 -2.39
N SER A 113 0.87 -14.42 -2.17
CA SER A 113 0.38 -15.10 -0.95
C SER A 113 0.98 -14.49 0.32
N ALA A 114 2.27 -14.18 0.32
CA ALA A 114 2.93 -13.53 1.46
C ALA A 114 2.37 -12.12 1.72
N MET A 115 2.09 -11.35 0.65
CA MET A 115 1.40 -10.06 0.78
C MET A 115 0.02 -10.22 1.43
N MET A 116 -0.79 -11.20 1.01
CA MET A 116 -2.12 -11.41 1.61
C MET A 116 -2.00 -11.73 3.10
N GLY A 117 -1.15 -12.69 3.48
CA GLY A 117 -0.96 -13.06 4.89
C GLY A 117 -0.45 -11.91 5.75
N LEU A 118 0.49 -11.09 5.24
CA LEU A 118 0.98 -9.91 5.96
C LEU A 118 -0.10 -8.84 6.12
N LEU A 119 -0.96 -8.66 5.11
CA LEU A 119 -2.06 -7.70 5.18
C LEU A 119 -3.08 -8.14 6.23
N GLU A 120 -3.46 -9.43 6.23
CA GLU A 120 -4.32 -10.01 7.26
C GLU A 120 -3.75 -9.79 8.66
N GLU A 121 -2.47 -10.11 8.88
CA GLU A 121 -1.78 -9.90 10.16
C GLU A 121 -1.76 -8.42 10.56
N SER A 122 -1.48 -7.52 9.62
CA SER A 122 -1.44 -6.08 9.89
C SER A 122 -2.81 -5.52 10.30
N LEU A 123 -3.90 -6.10 9.76
CA LEU A 123 -5.26 -5.67 9.99
C LEU A 123 -5.95 -6.34 11.18
N ASP A 124 -5.49 -7.52 11.63
CA ASP A 124 -6.10 -8.32 12.71
C ASP A 124 -6.26 -7.56 14.04
N GLN A 125 -5.41 -6.56 14.28
CA GLN A 125 -5.48 -5.73 15.49
C GLN A 125 -6.62 -4.70 15.48
N PHE A 126 -7.32 -4.50 14.35
CA PHE A 126 -8.37 -3.51 14.20
C PHE A 126 -9.75 -4.18 14.07
N ASP A 127 -10.76 -3.61 14.71
CA ASP A 127 -12.15 -4.07 14.61
C ASP A 127 -12.78 -3.51 13.32
N LEU A 128 -12.33 -4.01 12.18
CA LEU A 128 -12.78 -3.53 10.88
C LEU A 128 -14.17 -4.12 10.52
N PRO A 129 -15.13 -3.28 10.13
CA PRO A 129 -16.42 -3.75 9.65
C PRO A 129 -16.30 -4.67 8.43
N ASP A 130 -17.22 -5.63 8.32
CA ASP A 130 -17.34 -6.47 7.13
C ASP A 130 -17.37 -5.63 5.85
N ARG A 131 -16.56 -6.03 4.86
CA ARG A 131 -16.47 -5.38 3.54
C ARG A 131 -16.00 -3.91 3.58
N SER A 132 -15.36 -3.49 4.66
CA SER A 132 -14.71 -2.18 4.75
C SER A 132 -13.26 -2.19 4.22
N ALA A 133 -12.66 -3.36 4.01
CA ALA A 133 -11.39 -3.54 3.31
C ALA A 133 -11.65 -4.33 2.01
N LEU A 134 -11.32 -3.75 0.86
CA LEU A 134 -11.46 -4.39 -0.45
C LEU A 134 -10.08 -4.56 -1.07
N VAL A 135 -9.58 -5.79 -1.10
CA VAL A 135 -8.27 -6.11 -1.67
C VAL A 135 -8.44 -6.52 -3.13
N TYR A 136 -7.64 -5.94 -4.03
CA TYR A 136 -7.69 -6.29 -5.46
C TYR A 136 -6.31 -6.19 -6.12
N SER A 137 -6.21 -6.74 -7.32
CA SER A 137 -5.06 -6.57 -8.22
C SER A 137 -5.52 -6.74 -9.66
N PHE A 138 -4.85 -6.07 -10.61
CA PHE A 138 -5.04 -6.37 -12.02
C PHE A 138 -4.48 -7.74 -12.44
N SER A 139 -3.62 -8.34 -11.61
CA SER A 139 -3.10 -9.67 -11.88
C SER A 139 -4.12 -10.75 -11.51
N PRO A 140 -4.51 -11.63 -12.45
CA PRO A 140 -5.42 -12.73 -12.13
C PRO A 140 -4.79 -13.74 -11.15
N ARG A 141 -3.46 -13.66 -10.93
CA ARG A 141 -2.71 -14.48 -9.97
C ARG A 141 -3.08 -14.21 -8.51
N ILE A 142 -3.77 -13.09 -8.22
CA ILE A 142 -4.27 -12.84 -6.87
C ILE A 142 -5.50 -13.70 -6.53
N GLY A 143 -6.28 -14.12 -7.53
CA GLY A 143 -7.52 -14.89 -7.30
C GLY A 143 -7.31 -16.24 -6.59
N PRO A 144 -6.24 -17.00 -6.87
CA PRO A 144 -5.91 -18.23 -6.13
C PRO A 144 -5.44 -18.02 -4.68
N VAL A 145 -5.11 -16.79 -4.26
CA VAL A 145 -4.50 -16.48 -2.95
C VAL A 145 -5.37 -15.57 -2.08
N ALA A 146 -6.55 -15.18 -2.58
CA ALA A 146 -7.55 -14.34 -1.91
C ALA A 146 -8.81 -15.12 -1.53
#